data_AF-B0BTE9-F1
#
_entry.id   AF-B0BTE9-F1
#
_cell.length_a   1.000
_cell.length_b   1.000
_cell.length_c   1.000
_cell.angle_alpha   90.00
_cell.angle_beta   90.00
_cell.angle_gamma   90.00
#
_symmetry.space_group_name_H-M   'P 1'
#
loop_
_entity.id
_entity.type
_entity.pdbx_description
1 polymer ?
#
loop_
_entity_poly.entity_id
_entity_poly.type
_entity_poly.pdbx_seq_one_letter_code
_entity_poly.pdbx_strand_id
1 'polypeptide(L)' 'MVYHQIVRTEKDVYYKIAINRLREKGYMIQSITCDGRRGLLKDLLDTSTQMCQFHLVAIVMRALRKKH' A
#
# COMPACT_ATOMS: atom_id res chain seq x y z
N MET A 1 10.87 11.19 11.03
CA MET A 1 10.77 11.85 9.71
C MET A 1 9.63 11.20 8.95
N VAL A 2 8.68 11.99 8.42
CA VAL A 2 7.52 11.49 7.66
C VAL A 2 7.68 11.92 6.21
N TYR A 3 7.65 10.97 5.27
CA TYR A 3 7.58 11.25 3.84
C TYR A 3 6.12 11.30 3.41
N HIS A 4 5.70 12.37 2.72
CA HIS A 4 4.38 12.46 2.11
C HIS A 4 4.50 13.03 0.70
N GLN A 5 3.64 12.58 -0.20
CA GLN A 5 3.58 13.05 -1.58
C GLN A 5 2.13 13.10 -2.04
N ILE A 6 1.69 14.25 -2.54
CA ILE A 6 0.37 14.40 -3.16
C ILE A 6 0.50 14.13 -4.66
N VAL A 7 -0.36 13.26 -5.19
CA VAL A 7 -0.42 12.93 -6.62
C VAL A 7 -1.79 13.28 -7.17
N ARG A 8 -1.85 13.74 -8.43
CA ARG A 8 -3.13 14.06 -9.09
C ARG A 8 -3.93 12.82 -9.48
N THR A 9 -3.24 11.75 -9.83
CA THR A 9 -3.82 10.46 -10.18
C THR A 9 -2.97 9.36 -9.58
N GLU A 10 -3.64 8.38 -8.98
CA GLU A 10 -2.96 7.24 -8.37
C GLU A 10 -2.53 6.24 -9.46
N LYS A 11 -1.21 6.07 -9.64
CA LYS A 11 -0.60 5.18 -10.62
C LYS A 11 0.52 4.36 -9.97
N ASP A 12 0.67 3.10 -10.40
CA ASP A 12 1.67 2.16 -9.88
C ASP A 12 3.10 2.73 -9.92
N VAL A 13 3.42 3.51 -10.96
CA VAL A 13 4.73 4.16 -11.14
C VAL A 13 5.08 5.10 -9.98
N TYR A 14 4.10 5.77 -9.38
CA TYR A 14 4.36 6.73 -8.31
C TYR A 14 4.78 6.05 -7.00
N TYR A 15 4.26 4.85 -6.71
CA TYR A 15 4.73 4.07 -5.57
C TYR A 15 6.18 3.62 -5.76
N LYS A 16 6.53 3.14 -6.96
CA LYS A 16 7.92 2.75 -7.27
C LYS A 16 8.90 3.91 -7.08
N ILE A 17 8.54 5.10 -7.57
CA ILE A 17 9.35 6.31 -7.41
C ILE A 17 9.49 6.68 -5.93
N ALA A 18 8.40 6.67 -5.16
CA ALA A 18 8.43 7.01 -3.74
C ALA A 18 9.30 6.03 -2.93
N ILE A 19 9.17 4.72 -3.19
CA ILE A 19 9.95 3.68 -2.51
C ILE A 19 11.43 3.80 -2.86
N ASN A 20 11.78 4.02 -4.13
CA ASN A 20 13.17 4.21 -4.53
C ASN A 20 13.79 5.45 -3.86
N ARG A 21 13.06 6.57 -3.78
CA ARG A 21 13.54 7.76 -3.04
C ARG A 21 13.83 7.49 -1.57
N LEU A 22 13.06 6.61 -0.93
CA LEU A 22 13.34 6.20 0.44
C LEU A 22 14.58 5.29 0.50
N ARG A 23 14.72 4.34 -0.43
CA ARG A 23 15.91 3.48 -0.51
C ARG A 23 17.19 4.26 -0.78
N GLU A 24 17.16 5.24 -1.69
CA GLU A 24 18.28 6.13 -2.02
C GLU A 24 18.75 6.96 -0.82
N LYS A 25 17.84 7.24 0.14
CA LYS A 25 18.18 7.90 1.41
C LYS A 25 18.75 6.95 2.46
N GLY A 26 18.92 5.67 2.13
CA GLY A 26 19.46 4.64 3.03
C GLY A 26 18.40 3.93 3.89
N TYR A 27 17.10 4.11 3.63
CA TYR A 27 16.07 3.39 4.37
C TYR A 27 15.91 1.95 3.88
N MET A 28 16.00 0.99 4.80
CA MET A 28 15.63 -0.40 4.57
C MET A 28 14.12 -0.59 4.79
N ILE A 29 13.39 -0.92 3.74
CA ILE A 29 11.95 -1.13 3.79
C ILE A 29 11.70 -2.63 3.93
N GLN A 30 11.12 -3.03 5.07
CA GLN A 30 10.88 -4.45 5.39
C GLN A 30 9.53 -4.96 4.87
N SER A 31 8.52 -4.09 4.84
CA SER A 31 7.18 -4.42 4.36
C SER A 31 6.44 -3.15 3.95
N ILE A 32 5.39 -3.32 3.16
CA ILE A 32 4.52 -2.25 2.69
C ILE A 32 3.08 -2.61 3.06
N THR A 33 2.38 -1.68 3.72
CA THR A 33 0.96 -1.82 4.04
C THR A 33 0.14 -0.91 3.13
N CYS A 34 -0.87 -1.45 2.46
CA CYS A 34 -1.73 -0.72 1.50
C CYS A 34 -3.22 -0.91 1.83
N ASP A 35 -4.06 0.07 1.48
CA ASP A 35 -5.47 0.03 1.87
C ASP A 35 -6.37 -0.90 1.02
N GLY A 36 -5.87 -1.41 -0.11
CA GLY A 36 -6.56 -2.45 -0.89
C GLY A 36 -6.71 -2.21 -2.39
N ARG A 37 -5.83 -1.43 -3.02
CA ARG A 37 -5.85 -1.23 -4.48
C ARG A 37 -5.55 -2.54 -5.22
N ARG A 38 -6.51 -2.96 -6.05
CA ARG A 38 -6.36 -4.12 -6.95
C ARG A 38 -5.15 -3.92 -7.87
N GLY A 39 -4.23 -4.87 -7.87
CA GLY A 39 -2.99 -4.84 -8.66
C GLY A 39 -1.78 -4.23 -7.96
N LEU A 40 -1.96 -3.57 -6.81
CA LEU A 40 -0.88 -3.05 -5.96
C LEU A 40 -0.39 -4.07 -4.92
N LEU A 41 -1.23 -5.03 -4.55
CA LEU A 41 -0.92 -6.15 -3.63
C LEU A 41 -0.07 -7.25 -4.29
N LYS A 42 0.87 -6.85 -5.13
CA LYS A 42 1.93 -7.69 -5.68
C LYS A 42 3.24 -7.16 -5.14
N ASP A 43 4.27 -8.00 -5.07
CA ASP A 43 5.58 -7.57 -4.60
C ASP A 43 6.03 -6.32 -5.35
N LEU A 44 6.28 -5.28 -4.57
CA LEU A 44 6.65 -3.97 -5.09
C LEU A 44 8.13 -3.78 -4.85
N LEU A 45 8.92 -3.92 -5.93
CA LEU A 45 10.38 -3.90 -5.87
C LEU A 45 10.90 -4.98 -4.90
N ASP A 46 10.35 -6.19 -5.00
CA ASP A 46 10.70 -7.35 -4.17
C ASP A 46 10.45 -7.15 -2.66
N THR A 47 9.58 -6.19 -2.32
CA THR A 47 9.14 -5.97 -0.94
C THR A 47 7.72 -6.48 -0.77
N SER A 48 7.51 -7.25 0.29
CA SER A 48 6.21 -7.83 0.61
C SER A 48 5.18 -6.72 0.83
N THR A 49 4.05 -6.85 0.13
CA THR A 49 2.91 -5.94 0.25
C THR A 49 1.76 -6.64 0.93
N GLN A 50 1.13 -5.98 1.90
CA GLN A 50 -0.02 -6.50 2.63
C GLN A 50 -1.16 -5.48 2.70
N MET A 51 -2.39 -5.98 2.84
CA MET A 51 -3.54 -5.11 3.05
C MET A 51 -3.53 -4.57 4.49
N CYS A 52 -3.90 -3.31 4.66
CA CYS A 52 -4.10 -2.71 5.98
C CYS A 52 -5.18 -3.49 6.75
N GLN A 53 -4.83 -3.98 7.94
CA GLN A 53 -5.73 -4.78 8.77
C GLN A 53 -7.05 -4.05 9.11
N PHE A 54 -7.01 -2.73 9.29
CA PHE A 54 -8.20 -1.93 9.58
C PHE A 54 -9.16 -1.90 8.38
N HIS A 55 -8.61 -1.72 7.17
CA HIS A 55 -9.38 -1.80 5.94
C HIS A 55 -9.92 -3.21 5.69
N LEU A 56 -9.11 -4.25 5.97
CA LEU A 56 -9.53 -5.63 5.85
C LEU A 56 -10.72 -5.95 6.78
N VAL A 57 -10.65 -5.56 8.05
CA VAL A 57 -11.78 -5.71 8.99
C VAL A 57 -13.02 -5.00 8.46
N ALA A 58 -12.89 -3.75 7.97
CA ALA A 58 -14.03 -3.01 7.42
C ALA A 58 -14.64 -3.70 6.18
N ILE A 59 -13.82 -4.29 5.31
CA ILE A 59 -14.27 -5.07 4.14
C ILE A 59 -15.05 -6.30 4.59
N VAL A 60 -14.49 -7.09 5.51
CA VAL A 60 -15.12 -8.31 6.04
C VAL A 60 -16.46 -7.98 6.72
N MET A 61 -16.47 -6.96 7.59
CA MET A 61 -17.70 -6.53 8.28
C MET A 61 -18.79 -6.04 7.32
N ARG A 62 -18.42 -5.48 6.17
CA ARG A 62 -19.38 -5.08 5.12
C ARG A 62 -19.92 -6.28 4.36
N ALA A 63 -19.07 -7.25 4.06
CA ALA A 63 -19.47 -8.49 3.38
C ALA A 63 -20.44 -9.31 4.23
N LEU A 64 -20.19 -9.43 5.53
CA LEU A 64 -21.06 -10.13 6.47
C LEU A 64 -22.44 -9.47 6.60
N ARG A 65 -22.50 -8.13 6.67
CA ARG A 65 -23.77 -7.38 6.77
C ARG A 65 -24.62 -7.44 5.50
N LYS A 66 -24.01 -7.59 4.32
CA LYS A 66 -24.75 -7.68 3.04
C LYS A 66 -25.50 -9.00 2.83
N LYS A 67 -25.19 -10.02 3.64
CA LYS A 67 -25.73 -11.37 3.51
C LYS A 67 -27.02 -11.58 4.32
N HIS A 68 -27.46 -10.54 5.04
CA HIS A 68 -28.65 -10.51 5.90
C HIS A 68 -29.62 -9.45 5.40
#